data_AF-A0A9J6EPX7-F1
#
_entry.id   AF-A0A9J6EPX7-F1
#
_cell.length_a   1.000
_cell.length_b   1.000
_cell.length_c   1.000
_cell.angle_alpha   90.00
_cell.angle_beta   90.00
_cell.angle_gamma   90.00
#
_symmetry.space_group_name_H-M   'P 1'
#
loop_
_entity.id
_entity.type
_entity.pdbx_description
1 polymer ?
#
loop_
_entity_poly.entity_id
_entity_poly.type
_entity_poly.pdbx_seq_one_letter_code
_entity_poly.pdbx_strand_id
1 'polypeptide(L)'
;MLCGMFVHDMKGLRIVFTDGSRIVYRLSGTSGSGATIRIYIDSYEPNLQKAKEDSQTMLRPLVAIALHISEIKKFIGRTKPTVIT
;
A
#
# COMPACT_ATOMS: atom_id res chain seq x y z
N MET A 1 17.85 -4.01 5.87
CA MET A 1 16.48 -3.59 5.49
C MET A 1 15.86 -2.90 6.69
N LEU A 2 16.20 -1.63 6.93
CA LEU A 2 15.62 -0.85 8.03
C LEU A 2 14.40 -0.13 7.48
N CYS A 3 13.21 -0.44 7.97
CA CYS A 3 11.97 0.22 7.59
C CYS A 3 11.45 1.03 8.77
N GLY A 4 11.10 2.30 8.55
CA GLY A 4 10.44 3.11 9.56
C GLY A 4 8.92 2.97 9.42
N MET A 5 8.24 2.47 10.46
CA MET A 5 6.78 2.46 10.53
C MET A 5 6.32 3.70 11.30
N PHE A 6 5.58 4.58 10.63
CA PHE A 6 5.08 5.82 11.23
C PHE A 6 3.56 5.79 11.28
N VAL A 7 3.02 5.92 12.49
CA VAL A 7 1.59 6.10 12.76
C VAL A 7 1.40 7.56 13.15
N HIS A 8 0.57 8.29 12.40
CA HIS A 8 0.21 9.67 12.74
C HIS A 8 -1.30 9.74 12.94
N ASP A 9 -1.70 10.27 14.10
CA ASP A 9 -3.07 10.35 14.62
C ASP A 9 -4.12 10.56 13.51
N MET A 10 -4.97 9.53 13.34
CA MET A 10 -6.11 9.45 12.41
C MET A 10 -5.84 9.60 10.89
N LYS A 11 -4.59 9.71 10.42
CA LYS A 11 -4.32 9.92 8.97
C LYS A 11 -3.96 8.66 8.17
N GLY A 12 -3.63 7.57 8.84
CA GLY A 12 -3.31 6.27 8.24
C GLY A 12 -2.00 5.67 8.74
N LEU A 13 -1.78 4.39 8.40
CA LEU A 13 -0.53 3.68 8.65
C LEU A 13 0.39 3.89 7.45
N ARG A 14 1.62 4.36 7.69
CA ARG A 14 2.61 4.62 6.64
C ARG A 14 3.89 3.85 6.91
N ILE A 15 4.34 3.15 5.89
CA ILE A 15 5.56 2.36 5.86
C ILE A 15 6.48 3.01 4.84
N VAL A 16 7.64 3.49 5.31
CA VAL A 16 8.63 4.15 4.47
C VAL A 16 9.87 3.27 4.40
N PHE A 17 10.23 2.89 3.19
CA PHE A 17 11.41 2.09 2.90
C PHE A 17 12.63 3.00 2.71
N THR A 18 13.83 2.45 2.95
CA THR A 18 15.10 3.19 2.81
C THR A 18 15.41 3.66 1.41
N ASP A 19 14.81 3.02 0.39
CA ASP A 19 14.94 3.41 -1.02
C ASP A 19 14.03 4.59 -1.40
N GLY A 20 13.15 5.06 -0.50
CA GLY A 20 12.17 6.11 -0.77
C GLY A 20 10.78 5.61 -1.18
N SER A 21 10.62 4.30 -1.39
CA SER A 21 9.33 3.66 -1.64
C SER A 21 8.43 3.72 -0.41
N ARG A 22 7.11 3.67 -0.62
CA ARG A 22 6.10 3.87 0.44
C ARG A 22 4.88 2.97 0.25
N ILE A 23 4.36 2.47 1.36
CA ILE A 23 3.02 1.85 1.44
C ILE A 23 2.21 2.65 2.47
N VAL A 24 0.98 3.03 2.12
CA VAL A 24 0.08 3.76 3.01
C VAL A 24 -1.28 3.08 3.08
N TYR A 25 -1.73 2.74 4.28
CA TYR A 25 -3.07 2.24 4.54
C TYR A 25 -3.94 3.33 5.15
N ARG A 26 -5.12 3.53 4.60
CA ARG A 26 -6.13 4.45 5.16
C ARG A 26 -7.47 3.74 5.30
N LEU A 27 -8.04 3.82 6.50
CA LEU A 27 -9.41 3.40 6.75
C LEU A 27 -10.33 4.63 6.63
N SER A 28 -11.47 4.48 5.97
CA SER A 28 -12.44 5.56 5.77
C SER A 28 -13.87 5.05 5.82
N GLY A 29 -14.81 5.96 6.12
CA GLY A 29 -16.25 5.72 6.00
C GLY A 29 -16.77 4.62 6.92
N THR A 30 -16.52 4.72 8.23
CA THR A 30 -16.91 3.72 9.26
C THR A 30 -18.32 3.87 9.81
N SER A 31 -19.12 4.83 9.32
CA SER A 31 -20.47 5.08 9.83
C SER A 31 -21.49 4.16 9.15
N GLY A 32 -21.82 3.03 9.80
CA GLY A 32 -23.01 2.20 9.55
C GLY A 32 -23.08 1.40 8.24
N SER A 33 -22.47 1.87 7.15
CA SER A 33 -22.55 1.25 5.81
C SER A 33 -21.35 0.35 5.46
N GLY A 34 -20.48 0.09 6.43
CA GLY A 34 -19.22 -0.65 6.24
C GLY A 34 -18.02 0.25 6.49
N ALA A 35 -16.85 -0.14 5.95
CA ALA A 35 -15.65 0.68 5.95
C ALA A 35 -14.86 0.41 4.66
N THR A 36 -14.13 1.41 4.18
CA THR A 36 -13.26 1.29 3.00
C THR A 36 -11.80 1.39 3.44
N ILE A 37 -11.03 0.36 3.13
CA ILE A 37 -9.57 0.36 3.24
C ILE A 37 -8.99 0.77 1.88
N ARG A 38 -8.17 1.83 1.88
CA ARG A 38 -7.39 2.27 0.72
C ARG A 38 -5.92 1.95 0.98
N ILE A 39 -5.28 1.29 0.01
CA ILE A 39 -3.85 0.99 0.03
C ILE A 39 -3.22 1.79 -1.10
N TYR A 40 -2.31 2.70 -0.74
CA TYR A 40 -1.50 3.44 -1.69
C TYR A 40 -0.12 2.80 -1.72
N ILE A 41 0.38 2.55 -2.93
CA ILE A 41 1.68 1.93 -3.16
C ILE A 41 2.45 2.84 -4.09
N ASP A 42 3.63 3.24 -3.66
CA ASP A 42 4.50 4.16 -4.38
C ASP A 42 5.91 3.56 -4.39
N SER A 43 6.39 3.18 -5.57
CA SER A 43 7.74 2.65 -5.77
C SER A 43 8.64 3.76 -6.28
N TYR A 44 9.67 4.11 -5.51
CA TYR A 44 10.66 5.06 -5.99
C TYR A 44 11.61 4.36 -6.97
N GLU A 45 11.82 4.94 -8.14
CA GLU A 45 12.79 4.47 -9.15
C GLU A 45 13.57 5.68 -9.67
N PRO A 46 14.87 5.81 -9.33
CA PRO A 46 15.69 6.95 -9.79
C PRO A 46 16.02 6.87 -11.28
N ASN A 47 15.95 5.69 -11.91
CA ASN A 47 16.22 5.55 -13.34
C ASN A 47 14.94 5.89 -14.15
N LEU A 48 14.96 7.03 -14.83
CA LEU A 48 13.83 7.52 -15.64
C LEU A 48 13.38 6.59 -16.76
N GLN A 49 14.25 5.70 -17.26
CA GLN A 49 13.83 4.72 -18.27
C GLN A 49 13.09 3.54 -17.63
N LYS A 50 13.55 3.07 -16.46
CA LYS A 50 12.85 2.05 -15.67
C LYS A 50 11.53 2.57 -15.10
N ALA A 51 11.47 3.84 -14.71
CA ALA A 51 10.27 4.49 -14.22
C ALA A 51 9.14 4.58 -15.27
N LYS A 52 9.43 4.34 -16.55
CA LYS A 52 8.44 4.27 -17.63
C LYS A 52 7.93 2.86 -17.91
N GLU A 53 8.47 1.85 -17.24
CA GLU A 53 7.95 0.50 -17.34
C GLU A 53 6.51 0.41 -16.82
N ASP A 54 5.81 -0.66 -17.18
CA ASP A 54 4.45 -0.89 -16.75
C ASP A 54 4.33 -0.85 -15.22
N SER A 55 3.40 -0.02 -14.73
CA SER A 55 3.25 0.21 -13.30
C SER A 55 2.81 -1.04 -12.55
N GLN A 56 2.00 -1.92 -13.15
CA GLN A 56 1.59 -3.17 -12.49
C GLN A 56 2.77 -4.12 -12.28
N THR A 57 3.70 -4.13 -13.23
CA THR A 57 4.95 -4.88 -13.15
C THR A 57 5.87 -4.31 -12.09
N MET A 58 6.11 -3.00 -12.12
CA MET A 58 7.01 -2.31 -11.18
C MET A 58 6.49 -2.34 -9.73
N LEU A 59 5.18 -2.19 -9.52
CA LEU A 59 4.58 -2.16 -8.19
C LEU A 59 4.37 -3.56 -7.59
N ARG A 60 4.43 -4.63 -8.40
CA ARG A 60 4.14 -6.01 -8.00
C ARG A 60 4.88 -6.45 -6.72
N PRO A 61 6.18 -6.18 -6.54
CA PRO A 61 6.89 -6.53 -5.31
C PRO A 61 6.32 -5.83 -4.08
N LEU A 62 6.04 -4.52 -4.16
CA LEU A 62 5.46 -3.77 -3.05
C LEU A 62 4.01 -4.16 -2.78
N VAL A 63 3.23 -4.50 -3.80
CA VAL A 63 1.89 -5.09 -3.64
C VAL A 63 1.96 -6.39 -2.84
N ALA A 64 2.88 -7.29 -3.19
CA ALA A 64 3.06 -8.54 -2.47
C ALA A 64 3.41 -8.31 -1.00
N ILE A 65 4.34 -7.38 -0.73
CA ILE A 65 4.71 -6.98 0.64
C ILE A 65 3.49 -6.40 1.37
N ALA A 66 2.75 -5.48 0.74
CA ALA A 66 1.59 -4.83 1.33
C ALA A 66 0.49 -5.84 1.72
N LEU A 67 0.24 -6.84 0.88
CA LEU A 67 -0.74 -7.90 1.16
C LEU A 67 -0.25 -8.86 2.24
N HIS A 68 1.04 -9.18 2.26
CA HIS A 68 1.62 -10.07 3.25
C HIS A 68 1.57 -9.45 4.66
N ILE A 69 2.09 -8.23 4.83
CA ILE A 69 2.20 -7.60 6.15
C ILE A 69 0.85 -7.18 6.74
N SER A 70 -0.14 -6.87 5.89
CA SER A 70 -1.47 -6.46 6.37
C SER A 70 -2.37 -7.64 6.73
N GLU A 71 -2.01 -8.85 6.30
CA GLU A 71 -2.84 -10.05 6.36
C GLU A 71 -4.30 -9.78 5.91
N ILE A 72 -4.50 -8.87 4.95
CA ILE A 72 -5.82 -8.33 4.63
C ILE A 72 -6.80 -9.44 4.22
N LYS A 73 -6.33 -10.47 3.52
CA LYS A 73 -7.17 -11.64 3.17
C LYS A 73 -7.69 -12.37 4.41
N LYS A 74 -6.90 -12.50 5.47
CA LYS A 74 -7.30 -13.16 6.72
C LYS A 74 -8.33 -12.32 7.48
N PHE A 75 -8.15 -11.00 7.54
CA PHE A 75 -9.01 -10.12 8.33
C PHE A 75 -10.31 -9.70 7.62
N ILE A 76 -10.29 -9.52 6.30
CA ILE A 76 -11.47 -9.06 5.54
C ILE A 76 -11.93 -10.02 4.43
N GLY A 77 -11.28 -11.18 4.28
CA GLY A 77 -11.69 -12.23 3.32
C GLY A 77 -11.46 -11.90 1.84
N ARG A 78 -10.92 -10.72 1.50
CA ARG A 78 -10.79 -10.27 0.11
C ARG A 78 -9.49 -10.75 -0.54
N THR A 79 -9.61 -11.25 -1.77
CA THR A 79 -8.48 -11.72 -2.60
C THR A 79 -8.09 -10.72 -3.69
N LYS A 80 -8.95 -9.75 -3.99
CA LYS A 80 -8.75 -8.70 -5.00
C LYS A 80 -9.34 -7.37 -4.51
N PRO A 81 -8.76 -6.22 -4.91
CA PRO A 81 -9.36 -4.92 -4.62
C PRO A 81 -10.67 -4.72 -5.40
N THR A 82 -11.57 -3.91 -4.87
CA THR A 82 -12.81 -3.54 -5.56
C THR A 82 -12.56 -2.52 -6.68
N VAL A 83 -11.55 -1.66 -6.52
CA VAL A 83 -11.14 -0.63 -7.49
C VAL A 83 -9.62 -0.56 -7.51
N ILE A 84 -9.04 -0.41 -8.70
CA ILE A 84 -7.62 -0.08 -8.93
C ILE A 84 -7.59 1.22 -9.73
N THR A 85 -6.67 2.12 -9.41
CA THR A 85 -6.46 3.41 -10.11
C THR A 85 -4.97 3.59 -10.33
#